data_AF-A0A366HI87-F1
#
_entry.id   AF-A0A366HI87-F1
#
_cell.length_a   1.000
_cell.length_b   1.000
_cell.length_c   1.000
_cell.angle_alpha   90.00
_cell.angle_beta   90.00
_cell.angle_gamma   90.00
#
_symmetry.space_group_name_H-M   'P 1'
#
loop_
_entity.id
_entity.type
_entity.pdbx_description
1 polymer ?
#
loop_
_entity_poly.entity_id
_entity_poly.type
_entity_poly.pdbx_seq_one_letter_code
_entity_poly.pdbx_strand_id
1 'polypeptide(L)' 'MTRLTRYLTEVMAELKKATWPWDPKEKGFAKYKELTDATIVVFVAMILLSGFVGFFDFALRMFFRMFTA' A
#
# COMPACT_ATOMS: atom_id res chain seq x y z
N MET A 1 21.63 -9.89 -30.35
CA MET A 1 20.76 -9.43 -29.24
C MET A 1 20.76 -7.91 -29.23
N THR A 2 19.60 -7.26 -29.17
CA THR A 2 19.50 -5.78 -29.12
C THR A 2 19.91 -5.27 -27.73
N ARG A 3 20.36 -4.02 -27.61
CA ARG A 3 20.81 -3.46 -26.31
C ARG A 3 19.72 -3.53 -25.24
N LEU A 4 18.47 -3.37 -25.65
CA LEU A 4 17.30 -3.45 -24.77
C LEU A 4 17.12 -4.85 -24.17
N THR A 5 17.27 -5.91 -24.98
CA THR A 5 17.12 -7.29 -24.48
C THR A 5 18.24 -7.64 -23.50
N ARG A 6 19.46 -7.16 -23.73
CA ARG A 6 20.58 -7.34 -22.79
C ARG A 6 20.29 -6.66 -21.45
N TYR A 7 19.87 -5.40 -21.47
CA TYR A 7 19.53 -4.64 -20.27
C TYR A 7 18.40 -5.29 -19.46
N LEU A 8 17.30 -5.70 -20.10
CA LEU A 8 16.19 -6.37 -19.40
C LEU A 8 16.63 -7.71 -18.79
N THR A 9 17.53 -8.44 -19.46
CA THR A 9 18.07 -9.70 -18.94
C THR A 9 18.92 -9.47 -17.69
N GLU A 10 19.76 -8.43 -17.69
CA GLU A 10 20.55 -8.03 -16.52
C GLU A 10 19.65 -7.59 -15.35
N VAL A 11 18.64 -6.75 -15.59
CA VAL A 11 17.68 -6.33 -14.56
C VAL A 11 16.94 -7.52 -13.96
N MET A 12 16.47 -8.45 -14.79
CA MET A 12 15.82 -9.68 -14.31
C MET A 12 16.77 -10.58 -13.51
N ALA A 13 18.05 -10.62 -13.87
CA ALA A 13 19.06 -11.37 -13.12
C ALA A 13 19.30 -10.76 -11.73
N GLU A 14 19.34 -9.42 -11.62
CA GLU A 14 19.47 -8.73 -10.33
C GLU A 14 18.19 -8.83 -9.49
N LEU A 15 17.01 -8.73 -10.10
CA LEU A 15 15.72 -8.83 -9.40
C LEU A 15 15.54 -10.17 -8.68
N LYS A 16 16.12 -11.24 -9.24
CA LYS A 16 16.12 -12.58 -8.62
C LYS A 16 16.99 -12.67 -7.37
N LYS A 17 17.97 -11.79 -7.20
CA LYS A 17 18.85 -11.75 -6.02
C LYS A 17 18.25 -10.95 -4.87
N ALA A 18 17.24 -10.12 -5.14
CA ALA A 18 16.61 -9.31 -4.11
C ALA A 18 15.90 -10.20 -3.08
N THR A 19 16.07 -9.84 -1.80
CA THR A 19 15.29 -10.43 -0.71
C THR A 19 13.95 -9.73 -0.64
N TRP A 20 12.92 -10.45 -1.02
CA TRP A 20 11.57 -9.94 -1.02
C TRP A 20 10.82 -10.33 0.27
N PRO A 21 9.84 -9.51 0.73
CA PRO A 21 9.07 -9.76 1.95
C PRO A 21 7.97 -10.81 1.72
N TRP A 22 8.37 -11.95 1.15
CA TRP A 22 7.54 -13.14 0.99
C TRP A 22 8.43 -14.38 1.09
N ASP A 23 7.93 -15.44 1.72
CA ASP A 23 8.71 -16.68 1.89
C ASP A 23 8.46 -17.65 0.71
N PRO A 24 9.43 -17.87 -0.19
CA PRO A 24 9.28 -18.83 -1.29
C PRO A 24 9.22 -20.29 -0.83
N LYS A 25 9.55 -20.59 0.44
CA LYS A 25 9.46 -21.94 1.02
C LYS A 25 8.04 -22.29 1.44
N GLU A 26 7.23 -21.29 1.76
CA GLU A 26 5.83 -21.48 2.10
C GLU A 26 4.96 -21.48 0.84
N LYS A 27 3.90 -22.31 0.84
CA LYS A 27 2.97 -22.43 -0.29
C LYS A 27 1.67 -21.67 0.01
N GLY A 28 1.06 -21.11 -1.02
CA GLY A 28 -0.24 -20.45 -0.94
C GLY A 28 -0.19 -19.09 -0.26
N PHE A 29 -1.23 -18.77 0.53
CA PHE A 29 -1.40 -17.47 1.18
C PHE A 29 -0.37 -17.18 2.27
N ALA A 30 0.23 -18.21 2.86
CA ALA A 30 1.23 -18.06 3.91
C ALA A 30 2.53 -17.40 3.40
N LYS A 31 2.87 -17.64 2.12
CA LYS A 31 3.99 -16.97 1.41
C LYS A 31 3.94 -15.45 1.52
N TYR A 32 2.75 -14.86 1.42
CA TYR A 32 2.56 -13.40 1.41
C TYR A 32 2.11 -12.86 2.77
N LYS A 33 2.31 -13.61 3.86
CA LYS A 33 1.84 -13.23 5.20
C LYS A 33 2.38 -11.88 5.63
N GLU A 34 3.69 -11.65 5.54
CA GLU A 34 4.30 -10.36 5.91
C GLU A 34 3.76 -9.21 5.06
N LEU A 35 3.63 -9.42 3.75
CA LEU A 35 3.08 -8.43 2.84
C LEU A 35 1.61 -8.10 3.14
N THR A 36 0.82 -9.12 3.46
CA THR A 36 -0.60 -8.99 3.78
C THR A 36 -0.77 -8.28 5.12
N ASP A 37 0.03 -8.61 6.13
CA ASP A 37 0.00 -7.97 7.45
C ASP A 37 0.34 -6.48 7.34
N ALA A 38 1.42 -6.14 6.62
CA ALA A 38 1.78 -4.76 6.34
C ALA A 38 0.66 -4.00 5.59
N THR A 39 0.02 -4.66 4.62
CA THR A 39 -1.08 -4.06 3.85
C THR A 39 -2.29 -3.79 4.73
N ILE A 40 -2.69 -4.74 5.58
CA ILE A 40 -3.83 -4.59 6.51
C ILE A 40 -3.62 -3.40 7.43
N VAL A 41 -2.42 -3.23 8.00
CA VAL A 41 -2.11 -2.10 8.87
C VAL A 41 -2.31 -0.76 8.15
N VAL A 42 -1.80 -0.64 6.92
CA VAL A 42 -1.96 0.59 6.12
C VAL A 42 -3.43 0.85 5.80
N PHE A 43 -4.19 -0.20 5.46
CA PHE A 43 -5.63 -0.07 5.22
C PHE A 43 -6.40 0.42 6.43
N VAL A 44 -6.14 -0.14 7.62
CA VAL A 44 -6.77 0.30 8.87
C VAL A 44 -6.43 1.77 9.15
N ALA A 45 -5.17 2.16 8.99
CA ALA A 45 -4.74 3.55 9.17
C ALA A 45 -5.47 4.51 8.21
N MET A 46 -5.60 4.14 6.93
CA MET A 46 -6.34 4.94 5.94
C MET A 46 -7.81 5.10 6.31
N ILE A 47 -8.47 4.05 6.80
CA ILE A 47 -9.87 4.10 7.19
C ILE A 47 -10.05 4.98 8.43
N LEU A 48 -9.20 4.82 9.45
CA LEU A 48 -9.27 5.64 10.67
C LEU A 48 -9.03 7.12 10.37
N LEU A 49 -8.03 7.43 9.54
CA LEU A 49 -7.73 8.80 9.14
C LEU A 49 -8.88 9.40 8.33
N SER A 50 -9.43 8.66 7.37
CA SER A 50 -10.54 9.16 6.55
C SER A 50 -11.81 9.40 7.38
N GLY A 51 -12.10 8.53 8.35
CA GLY A 51 -13.21 8.73 9.30
C GLY A 51 -13.00 9.96 10.18
N PHE A 52 -11.80 10.16 10.72
CA PHE A 52 -11.46 11.34 11.52
C PHE A 52 -11.61 12.63 10.70
N VAL A 53 -10.94 12.72 9.55
CA VAL A 53 -11.00 13.91 8.70
C VAL A 53 -12.44 14.20 8.25
N GLY A 54 -13.18 13.18 7.79
CA GLY A 54 -14.56 13.34 7.36
C GLY A 54 -15.51 13.80 8.46
N PHE A 55 -15.30 13.36 9.71
CA PHE A 55 -16.09 13.83 10.86
C PHE A 55 -15.87 15.32 11.12
N PHE A 56 -14.62 15.78 11.15
CA PHE A 56 -14.31 17.18 11.39
C PHE A 56 -14.77 18.07 10.23
N ASP A 57 -14.61 17.63 8.98
CA ASP A 57 -15.12 18.34 7.82
C ASP A 57 -16.64 18.51 7.90
N PHE A 58 -17.38 17.47 8.29
CA PHE A 58 -18.82 17.53 8.46
C PHE A 58 -19.22 18.48 9.60
N ALA A 59 -18.56 18.37 10.77
CA ALA A 59 -18.83 19.19 11.93
C ALA A 59 -18.58 20.68 11.65
N LEU A 60 -17.44 21.00 11.04
CA LEU A 60 -17.08 22.37 10.66
C LEU A 60 -18.02 22.91 9.59
N ARG A 61 -18.37 22.11 8.58
CA ARG A 61 -19.34 22.52 7.56
C ARG A 61 -20.70 22.85 8.17
N MET A 62 -21.16 22.06 9.14
CA MET A 62 -22.42 22.33 9.84
C MET A 62 -22.31 23.61 10.69
N PHE A 63 -21.20 23.78 11.40
CA PHE A 63 -20.91 24.98 12.18
C PHE A 63 -20.94 26.24 11.29
N PHE A 64 -20.15 26.28 10.21
CA PHE A 64 -20.15 27.43 9.31
C PHE A 64 -21.51 27.69 8.68
N ARG A 65 -22.24 26.63 8.28
CA ARG A 65 -23.61 26.79 7.75
C ARG A 65 -24.56 27.44 8.75
N MET A 66 -24.35 27.27 10.05
CA MET A 66 -25.16 27.93 11.08
C MET A 66 -24.85 29.43 11.21
N PHE A 67 -23.62 29.86 10.92
CA PHE A 67 -23.20 31.27 11.00
C PHE A 67 -23.37 32.06 9.70
N THR A 68 -23.37 31.38 8.55
CA THR A 68 -23.51 32.00 7.22
C THR A 68 -24.95 31.92 6.66
N ALA A 69 -25.92 31.54 7.48
CA ALA A 69 -27.36 31.51 7.15
C ALA A 69 -28.13 32.63 7.84
#